data_AF-A0A2H5F5U9-F1
#
_entry.id   AF-A0A2H5F5U9-F1
#
_cell.length_a   1.000
_cell.length_b   1.000
_cell.length_c   1.000
_cell.angle_alpha   90.00
_cell.angle_beta   90.00
_cell.angle_gamma   90.00
#
_symmetry.space_group_name_H-M   'P 1'
#
loop_
_entity.id
_entity.type
_entity.pdbx_description
1 polymer ?
#
loop_
_entity_poly.entity_id
_entity_poly.type
_entity_poly.pdbx_seq_one_letter_code
_entity_poly.pdbx_strand_id
1 'polypeptide(L)'
;MKFEKLHDGIAGHDQSYALINRGFSAETRSAGQWFETTAEIYDNFLNILPPMDYTADGFSMSEFATGSLTDAFLRHGGRFFYLSINRERSGDFTNAVRAFRDHLAFAERTV
;
A
#
# COMPACT_ATOMS: atom_id res chain seq x y z
N MET A 1 -6.98 10.86 -6.24
CA MET A 1 -6.80 10.18 -4.92
C MET A 1 -5.99 11.11 -4.04
N LYS A 2 -6.35 11.28 -2.77
CA LYS A 2 -5.54 12.02 -1.79
C LYS A 2 -4.61 11.02 -1.10
N PHE A 3 -3.33 11.35 -0.97
CA PHE A 3 -2.38 10.50 -0.26
C PHE A 3 -2.17 11.01 1.16
N GLU A 4 -2.29 10.11 2.13
CA GLU A 4 -2.10 10.37 3.55
C GLU A 4 -1.03 9.44 4.09
N LYS A 5 0.07 10.01 4.57
CA LYS A 5 1.16 9.24 5.14
C LYS A 5 0.85 8.92 6.60
N LEU A 6 0.87 7.65 6.96
CA LEU A 6 0.54 7.17 8.32
C LEU A 6 1.73 7.16 9.27
N HIS A 7 2.94 7.11 8.73
CA HIS A 7 4.18 6.97 9.50
C HIS A 7 5.35 7.63 8.79
N ASP A 8 6.18 8.33 9.54
CA ASP A 8 7.44 8.89 9.07
C ASP A 8 8.60 7.93 9.26
N GLY A 9 9.45 7.81 8.25
CA GLY A 9 10.51 6.81 8.21
C GLY A 9 10.03 5.47 7.67
N ILE A 10 10.86 4.44 7.88
CA ILE A 10 10.62 3.06 7.42
C ILE A 10 10.04 2.26 8.59
N ALA A 11 8.80 1.77 8.42
CA ALA A 11 8.17 0.89 9.39
C ALA A 11 8.77 -0.53 9.30
N GLY A 12 9.42 -0.96 10.39
CA GLY A 12 9.86 -2.34 10.59
C GLY A 12 8.68 -3.27 10.90
N HIS A 13 8.98 -4.54 11.18
CA HIS A 13 7.97 -5.61 11.31
C HIS A 13 6.77 -5.24 12.20
N ASP A 14 6.99 -5.02 13.49
CA ASP A 14 5.91 -4.79 14.46
C ASP A 14 5.13 -3.51 14.16
N GLN A 15 5.84 -2.46 13.71
CA GLN A 15 5.22 -1.19 13.34
C GLN A 15 4.32 -1.34 12.11
N SER A 16 4.76 -2.09 11.10
CA SER A 16 3.94 -2.39 9.91
C SER A 16 2.68 -3.15 10.27
N TYR A 17 2.80 -4.20 11.09
CA TYR A 17 1.63 -4.96 11.54
C TYR A 17 0.66 -4.10 12.36
N ALA A 18 1.16 -3.24 13.25
CA ALA A 18 0.33 -2.32 14.02
C ALA A 18 -0.40 -1.31 13.11
N LEU A 19 0.28 -0.76 12.11
CA LEU A 19 -0.31 0.17 11.15
C LEU A 19 -1.35 -0.51 10.26
N ILE A 20 -1.09 -1.74 9.79
CA ILE A 20 -2.03 -2.50 8.97
C ILE A 20 -3.28 -2.87 9.79
N ASN A 21 -3.10 -3.33 11.02
CA ASN A 21 -4.18 -3.75 11.93
C ASN A 21 -4.79 -2.61 12.76
N ARG A 22 -4.65 -1.34 12.34
CA ARG A 22 -5.12 -0.15 13.07
C ARG A 22 -6.65 0.01 13.18
N GLY A 23 -7.40 -0.94 12.64
CA GLY A 23 -8.87 -0.92 12.59
C GLY A 23 -9.42 -0.92 11.15
N PHE A 24 -10.63 -1.46 10.98
CA PHE A 24 -11.26 -1.72 9.69
C PHE A 24 -12.45 -0.79 9.37
N SER A 25 -12.70 0.23 10.20
CA SER A 25 -13.78 1.20 9.94
C SER A 25 -13.35 2.27 8.94
N ALA A 26 -14.32 2.95 8.33
CA ALA A 26 -14.05 4.10 7.45
C ALA A 26 -13.41 5.29 8.19
N GLU A 27 -13.45 5.31 9.53
CA GLU A 27 -12.80 6.33 10.36
C GLU A 27 -11.30 6.06 10.52
N THR A 28 -10.89 4.79 10.51
CA THR A 28 -9.48 4.38 10.70
C THR A 28 -8.77 4.02 9.39
N ARG A 29 -9.53 3.73 8.33
CA ARG A 29 -9.03 3.21 7.06
C ARG A 29 -9.71 3.89 5.85
N SER A 30 -8.89 4.43 4.95
CA SER A 30 -9.35 4.99 3.67
C SER A 30 -8.33 4.79 2.56
N ALA A 31 -8.78 4.78 1.31
CA ALA A 31 -7.91 4.63 0.15
C ALA A 31 -6.95 5.83 0.02
N GLY A 32 -5.68 5.55 -0.28
CA GLY A 32 -4.62 6.55 -0.34
C GLY A 32 -3.79 6.67 0.94
N GLN A 33 -4.15 5.94 2.01
CA GLN A 33 -3.33 5.85 3.21
C GLN A 33 -2.13 4.95 2.98
N TRP A 34 -0.93 5.41 3.33
CA TRP A 34 0.31 4.74 2.98
C TRP A 34 1.42 4.91 4.03
N PHE A 35 2.41 4.03 3.98
CA PHE A 35 3.68 4.18 4.69
C PHE A 35 4.79 3.40 3.97
N GLU A 36 6.04 3.76 4.24
CA GLU A 36 7.20 2.99 3.77
C GLU A 36 7.50 1.84 4.74
N THR A 37 7.82 0.67 4.19
CA THR A 37 8.14 -0.54 4.95
C THR A 37 9.38 -1.24 4.40
N THR A 38 9.73 -2.39 4.96
CA THR A 38 10.91 -3.17 4.59
C THR A 38 10.60 -4.14 3.45
N ALA A 39 11.66 -4.59 2.77
CA ALA A 39 11.58 -5.68 1.79
C ALA A 39 11.00 -6.96 2.42
N GLU A 40 11.41 -7.26 3.66
CA GLU A 40 10.93 -8.42 4.41
C GLU A 40 9.40 -8.41 4.58
N ILE A 41 8.80 -7.26 4.90
CA ILE A 41 7.35 -7.15 5.03
C ILE A 41 6.66 -7.28 3.68
N TYR A 42 7.19 -6.64 2.63
CA TYR A 42 6.68 -6.81 1.27
C TYR A 42 6.66 -8.29 0.86
N ASP A 43 7.77 -9.00 1.04
CA ASP A 43 7.90 -10.40 0.65
C ASP A 43 7.04 -11.31 1.54
N ASN A 44 6.91 -11.01 2.83
CA ASN A 44 6.04 -11.76 3.72
C ASN A 44 4.58 -11.70 3.22
N PHE A 45 4.04 -10.50 2.98
CA PHE A 45 2.67 -10.36 2.48
C PHE A 45 2.45 -10.93 1.08
N LEU A 46 3.47 -10.92 0.21
CA LEU A 46 3.40 -11.58 -1.10
C LEU A 46 3.26 -13.10 -0.98
N ASN A 47 3.86 -13.70 0.06
CA ASN A 47 3.92 -15.14 0.26
C ASN A 47 2.82 -15.69 1.18
N ILE A 48 2.05 -14.84 1.87
CA ILE A 48 0.96 -15.27 2.76
C ILE A 48 -0.23 -15.81 1.96
N LEU A 49 -0.65 -15.10 0.90
CA LEU A 49 -1.78 -15.48 0.05
C LEU A 49 -1.52 -15.08 -1.41
N PRO A 50 -2.10 -15.81 -2.40
CA PRO A 50 -2.04 -15.38 -3.78
C PRO A 50 -2.61 -13.96 -3.95
N PRO A 51 -1.88 -13.05 -4.63
CA PRO A 51 -2.36 -11.69 -4.88
C PRO A 51 -3.48 -11.69 -5.94
N MET A 52 -4.34 -10.66 -5.91
CA MET A 52 -5.35 -10.47 -6.97
C MET A 52 -4.75 -9.87 -8.22
N ASP A 53 -3.86 -8.88 -8.03
CA ASP A 53 -3.14 -8.20 -9.09
C ASP A 53 -1.64 -8.33 -8.77
N TYR A 54 -0.81 -8.64 -9.76
CA TYR A 54 0.64 -8.69 -9.58
C TYR A 54 1.34 -8.14 -10.82
N THR A 55 2.18 -7.13 -10.60
CA THR A 55 2.93 -6.43 -11.65
C THR A 55 4.37 -6.22 -11.21
N ALA A 56 5.21 -5.70 -12.10
CA ALA A 56 6.59 -5.35 -11.78
C ALA A 56 6.73 -4.29 -10.65
N ASP A 57 5.66 -3.51 -10.42
CA ASP A 57 5.64 -2.42 -9.44
C ASP A 57 5.04 -2.84 -8.10
N GLY A 58 4.41 -4.01 -7.99
CA GLY A 58 3.75 -4.44 -6.75
C GLY A 58 2.54 -5.34 -6.96
N PHE A 59 1.79 -5.56 -5.87
CA PHE A 59 0.62 -6.43 -5.84
C PHE A 59 -0.49 -5.92 -4.91
N SER A 60 -1.71 -6.42 -5.10
CA SER A 60 -2.86 -6.23 -4.20
C SER A 60 -3.21 -7.51 -3.46
N MET A 61 -3.55 -7.39 -2.17
CA MET A 61 -3.98 -8.50 -1.31
C MET A 61 -5.36 -8.98 -1.72
N SER A 62 -5.59 -10.29 -1.62
CA SER A 62 -6.91 -10.91 -1.87
C SER A 62 -7.91 -10.75 -0.73
N GLU A 63 -7.46 -10.28 0.43
CA GLU A 63 -8.32 -9.96 1.58
C GLU A 63 -8.79 -8.51 1.52
N PHE A 64 -10.08 -8.29 1.78
CA PHE A 64 -10.66 -6.95 1.85
C PHE A 64 -10.87 -6.53 3.31
N ALA A 65 -10.39 -5.33 3.63
CA ALA A 65 -10.52 -4.73 4.94
C ALA A 65 -11.98 -4.31 5.21
N THR A 66 -12.62 -3.64 4.25
CA THR A 66 -14.03 -3.23 4.30
C THR A 66 -14.51 -2.84 2.91
N GLY A 67 -15.66 -3.36 2.47
CA GLY A 67 -16.18 -3.10 1.13
C GLY A 67 -15.16 -3.42 0.03
N SER A 68 -14.78 -2.42 -0.76
CA SER A 68 -13.76 -2.54 -1.81
C SER A 68 -12.35 -2.17 -1.37
N LEU A 69 -12.13 -1.84 -0.10
CA LEU A 69 -10.81 -1.47 0.41
C LEU A 69 -9.94 -2.72 0.64
N THR A 70 -8.77 -2.74 0.02
CA THR A 70 -7.74 -3.77 0.21
C THR A 70 -6.37 -3.11 0.40
N ASP A 71 -5.42 -3.92 0.82
CA ASP A 71 -4.02 -3.56 0.99
C ASP A 71 -3.24 -3.86 -0.28
N ALA A 72 -2.35 -2.95 -0.65
CA ALA A 72 -1.42 -3.13 -1.75
C ALA A 72 0.00 -2.89 -1.25
N PHE A 73 0.95 -3.63 -1.83
CA PHE A 73 2.36 -3.51 -1.55
C PHE A 73 3.09 -3.16 -2.83
N LEU A 74 3.90 -2.11 -2.79
CA LEU A 74 4.52 -1.51 -3.96
C LEU A 74 6.03 -1.41 -3.79
N ARG A 75 6.77 -1.48 -4.91
CA ARG A 75 8.21 -1.23 -4.98
C ARG A 75 8.49 -0.04 -5.88
N HIS A 76 9.26 0.93 -5.40
CA HIS A 76 9.67 2.10 -6.18
C HIS A 76 11.08 2.55 -5.79
N GLY A 77 11.98 2.70 -6.75
CA GLY A 77 13.34 3.22 -6.48
C GLY A 77 14.16 2.39 -5.47
N GLY A 78 13.90 1.07 -5.36
CA GLY A 78 14.54 0.21 -4.35
C GLY A 78 13.91 0.25 -2.95
N ARG A 79 12.83 1.02 -2.78
CA ARG A 79 12.05 1.15 -1.54
C ARG A 79 10.74 0.40 -1.64
N PHE A 80 10.13 0.10 -0.49
CA PHE A 80 8.94 -0.73 -0.38
C PHE A 80 7.85 0.02 0.39
N PHE A 81 6.61 -0.10 -0.07
CA PHE A 81 5.51 0.69 0.46
C PHE A 81 4.28 -0.16 0.66
N TYR A 82 3.54 0.17 1.71
CA TYR A 82 2.15 -0.22 1.88
C TYR A 82 1.24 0.91 1.38
N LEU A 83 0.14 0.56 0.72
CA LEU A 83 -0.90 1.48 0.26
C LEU A 83 -2.29 0.84 0.41
N SER A 84 -3.20 1.48 1.12
CA SER A 84 -4.63 1.12 1.08
C SER A 84 -5.25 1.60 -0.23
N ILE A 85 -5.96 0.73 -0.96
CA ILE A 85 -6.60 1.05 -2.25
C ILE A 85 -8.06 0.59 -2.28
N ASN A 86 -8.90 1.31 -3.02
CA ASN A 86 -10.21 0.77 -3.42
C ASN A 86 -10.03 -0.07 -4.68
N ARG A 87 -10.45 -1.32 -4.63
CA ARG A 87 -10.22 -2.32 -5.67
C ARG A 87 -11.50 -3.05 -6.04
N GLU A 88 -12.34 -2.44 -6.87
CA GLU A 88 -13.55 -3.06 -7.40
C GLU A 88 -13.27 -3.87 -8.68
N ARG A 89 -12.29 -3.43 -9.48
CA ARG A 89 -11.84 -4.07 -10.72
C ARG A 89 -10.32 -3.96 -10.87
N SER A 90 -9.72 -4.84 -11.66
CA SER A 90 -8.24 -4.91 -11.81
C SER A 90 -7.61 -3.58 -12.24
N GLY A 91 -8.30 -2.82 -13.10
CA GLY A 91 -7.84 -1.49 -13.51
C GLY A 91 -7.66 -0.48 -12.36
N ASP A 92 -8.36 -0.66 -11.24
CA ASP A 92 -8.24 0.25 -10.09
C ASP A 92 -6.88 0.11 -9.41
N PHE A 93 -6.31 -1.10 -9.35
CA PHE A 93 -4.96 -1.33 -8.86
C PHE A 93 -3.93 -0.57 -9.70
N THR A 94 -3.96 -0.76 -11.03
CA THR A 94 -3.04 -0.08 -11.97
C THR A 94 -3.13 1.44 -11.84
N ASN A 95 -4.35 1.98 -11.70
CA ASN A 95 -4.56 3.42 -11.52
C ASN A 95 -4.00 3.92 -10.18
N ALA A 96 -4.18 3.16 -9.09
CA ALA A 96 -3.64 3.50 -7.78
C ALA A 96 -2.11 3.48 -7.77
N VAL A 97 -1.49 2.45 -8.35
CA VAL A 97 -0.03 2.35 -8.47
C VAL A 97 0.53 3.54 -9.25
N ARG A 98 -0.06 3.87 -10.40
CA ARG A 98 0.37 5.03 -11.20
C ARG A 98 0.28 6.32 -10.41
N ALA A 99 -0.87 6.59 -9.80
CA ALA A 99 -1.08 7.81 -9.02
C ALA A 99 -0.11 7.92 -7.83
N PHE A 100 0.18 6.79 -7.17
CA PHE A 100 1.11 6.78 -6.04
C PHE A 100 2.56 7.01 -6.47
N ARG A 101 2.98 6.43 -7.59
CA ARG A 101 4.30 6.71 -8.18
C ARG A 101 4.48 8.19 -8.53
N ASP A 102 3.46 8.80 -9.14
CA ASP A 102 3.47 10.23 -9.44
C ASP A 102 3.58 11.07 -8.15
N HIS A 103 2.91 10.65 -7.07
CA HIS A 103 3.02 11.27 -5.75
C HIS A 103 4.43 11.16 -5.15
N LEU A 104 5.05 9.97 -5.18
CA LEU A 104 6.42 9.78 -4.69
C LEU A 104 7.42 10.63 -5.48
N ALA A 105 7.33 10.63 -6.80
CA ALA A 105 8.21 11.41 -7.66
C ALA A 105 8.07 12.93 -7.44
N PHE A 106 6.87 13.40 -7.12
CA PHE A 106 6.67 14.80 -6.74
C PHE A 106 7.29 15.12 -5.38
N ALA A 107 7.10 14.25 -4.38
CA ALA A 107 7.68 14.43 -3.05
C ALA A 107 9.22 14.49 -3.09
N GLU A 108 9.86 13.63 -3.88
CA GLU A 108 11.32 13.60 -4.04
C GLU A 108 11.92 14.85 -4.72
N ARG A 109 11.14 15.56 -5.55
CA ARG A 109 11.59 16.80 -6.21
C ARG A 109 11.50 18.04 -5.32
N THR A 110 10.76 17.95 -4.22
CA THR A 110 10.45 19.08 -3.35
C THR A 110 11.30 19.09 -2.07
N VAL A 111 12.23 18.13 -1.95
CA VAL A 111 13.20 17.98 -0.87
C VAL A 111 14.58 18.45 -1.33
#